data_AF-V2ZFA1-F1
#
_entry.id   AF-V2ZFA1-F1
#
_cell.length_a   1.000
_cell.length_b   1.000
_cell.length_c   1.000
_cell.angle_alpha   90.00
_cell.angle_beta   90.00
_cell.angle_gamma   90.00
#
_symmetry.space_group_name_H-M   'P 1'
#
loop_
_entity.id
_entity.type
_entity.pdbx_description
1 polymer ?
#
loop_
_entity_poly.entity_id
_entity_poly.type
_entity_poly.pdbx_seq_one_letter_code
_entity_poly.pdbx_strand_id
1 'polypeptide(L)'
;MSNMVYRFSWREYERTKWSREEQKSIPVAWELSWSLHFNTIPNPDYSGSGWQLAGQDQKVFKDRAAMEKYLQGRITAYSHLFTEISPPIPADARQRFCVNGVLLPGYTVDAPIPPPPDVDELLSLLEDGDMDALPQPEEPAPPPEPPPRRQAPKKARPQRAGLVR
;
A
#
# COMPACT_ATOMS: atom_id res chain seq x y z
N MET A 1 -2.24 15.43 8.14
CA MET A 1 -2.00 14.45 7.07
C MET A 1 -3.32 14.24 6.33
N SER A 2 -3.28 14.05 5.02
CA SER A 2 -4.49 13.88 4.21
C SER A 2 -4.19 13.16 2.91
N ASN A 3 -5.14 12.38 2.42
CA ASN A 3 -5.20 11.88 1.05
C ASN A 3 -6.62 12.08 0.50
N MET A 4 -6.99 11.44 -0.62
CA MET A 4 -8.31 11.65 -1.20
C MET A 4 -9.46 11.19 -0.30
N VAL A 5 -9.27 10.16 0.53
CA VAL A 5 -10.35 9.54 1.32
C VAL A 5 -10.31 9.92 2.79
N TYR A 6 -9.12 10.12 3.37
CA TYR A 6 -8.91 10.30 4.80
C TYR A 6 -8.19 11.62 5.11
N ARG A 7 -8.49 12.18 6.28
CA ARG A 7 -7.81 13.34 6.83
C ARG A 7 -7.59 13.16 8.33
N PHE A 8 -6.32 13.25 8.73
CA PHE A 8 -5.86 13.22 10.11
C PHE A 8 -5.36 14.61 10.51
N SER A 9 -6.00 15.21 11.52
CA SER A 9 -5.69 16.54 12.02
C SER A 9 -5.48 16.52 13.53
N TRP A 10 -4.57 17.35 14.04
CA TRP A 10 -4.38 17.52 15.47
C TRP A 10 -4.12 18.99 15.81
N ARG A 11 -4.29 19.33 17.09
CA ARG A 11 -4.02 20.63 17.67
C ARG A 11 -3.35 20.44 19.01
N GLU A 12 -2.23 21.13 19.18
CA GLU A 12 -1.45 21.16 20.42
C GLU A 12 -1.65 22.53 21.06
N TYR A 13 -1.93 22.52 22.36
CA TYR A 13 -2.12 23.72 23.15
C TYR A 13 -1.23 23.67 24.38
N GLU A 14 -0.32 24.63 24.50
CA GLU A 14 0.46 24.83 25.71
C GLU A 14 -0.39 25.56 26.75
N ARG A 15 -0.66 24.90 27.88
CA ARG A 15 -1.34 25.53 29.00
C ARG A 15 -0.31 26.22 29.87
N THR A 16 -0.32 27.55 29.83
CA THR A 16 0.52 28.37 30.68
C THR A 16 -0.27 28.96 31.84
N LYS A 17 0.40 29.19 32.97
CA LYS A 17 -0.14 29.89 34.13
C LYS A 17 0.77 31.06 34.47
N TRP A 18 0.19 32.22 34.74
CA TRP A 18 0.93 33.37 35.22
C TRP A 18 1.51 33.10 36.61
N SER A 19 2.84 33.16 36.74
CA SER A 19 3.53 33.13 38.03
C SER A 19 3.80 34.54 38.50
N ARG A 20 3.32 34.89 39.71
CA ARG A 20 3.60 36.19 40.33
C ARG A 20 5.05 36.32 40.78
N GLU A 21 5.68 35.20 41.15
CA GLU A 21 7.08 35.15 41.60
C GLU A 21 8.02 35.43 40.42
N GLU A 22 7.77 34.81 39.28
CA GLU A 22 8.62 34.96 38.09
C GLU A 22 8.14 36.09 37.15
N GLN A 23 7.01 36.74 37.46
CA GLN A 23 6.33 37.74 36.62
C GLN A 23 6.21 37.34 35.14
N LYS A 24 5.97 36.05 34.88
CA LYS A 24 5.81 35.51 33.53
C LYS A 24 4.87 34.31 33.50
N SER A 25 4.38 33.98 32.31
CA SER A 25 3.61 32.76 32.06
C SER A 25 4.54 31.55 32.01
N ILE A 26 4.28 30.56 32.86
CA ILE A 26 5.05 29.31 32.93
C ILE A 26 4.19 28.17 32.36
N PRO A 27 4.71 27.29 31.48
CA PRO A 27 4.01 26.08 31.07
C PRO A 27 3.73 25.17 32.26
N VAL A 28 2.47 24.78 32.42
CA VAL A 28 2.02 23.87 33.47
C VAL A 28 1.60 22.52 32.89
N ALA A 29 1.04 22.53 31.69
CA ALA A 29 0.57 21.32 31.04
C ALA A 29 0.50 21.50 29.51
N TRP A 30 0.34 20.38 28.82
CA TRP A 30 0.13 20.32 27.38
C TRP A 30 -1.21 19.66 27.09
N GLU A 31 -1.97 20.20 26.16
CA GLU A 31 -3.26 19.67 25.74
C GLU A 31 -3.20 19.29 24.27
N LEU A 32 -3.72 18.10 23.96
CA LEU A 32 -3.79 17.58 22.60
C LEU A 32 -5.23 17.22 22.25
N SER A 33 -5.70 17.74 21.13
CA SER A 33 -6.89 17.24 20.43
C SER A 33 -6.50 16.69 19.08
N TRP A 34 -7.01 15.53 18.69
CA TRP A 34 -6.79 14.97 17.35
C TRP A 34 -8.05 14.30 16.82
N SER A 35 -8.19 14.29 15.50
CA SER A 35 -9.31 13.64 14.81
C SER A 35 -8.86 13.02 13.48
N LEU A 36 -9.49 11.91 13.16
CA LEU A 36 -9.44 11.21 11.89
C LEU A 36 -10.87 11.20 11.32
N HIS A 37 -11.04 11.74 10.12
CA HIS A 37 -12.31 11.81 9.43
C HIS A 37 -12.14 11.49 7.95
N PHE A 38 -13.25 11.20 7.26
CA PHE A 38 -13.25 11.15 5.81
C PHE A 38 -12.94 12.52 5.23
N ASN A 39 -12.17 12.59 4.14
CA ASN A 39 -11.84 13.84 3.46
C ASN A 39 -13.01 14.31 2.58
N THR A 40 -14.15 14.58 3.21
CA THR A 40 -15.38 15.06 2.61
C THR A 40 -15.80 16.36 3.28
N ILE A 41 -16.80 17.05 2.71
CA ILE A 41 -17.47 18.13 3.43
C ILE A 41 -18.10 17.61 4.73
N PRO A 42 -18.25 18.45 5.76
CA PRO A 42 -18.98 18.07 6.98
C PRO A 42 -20.42 17.66 6.65
N ASN A 43 -20.87 16.53 7.19
CA ASN A 43 -22.23 16.00 7.02
C ASN A 43 -22.71 15.89 5.56
N PRO A 44 -21.98 15.17 4.68
CA PRO A 44 -22.38 15.05 3.26
C PRO A 44 -23.69 14.27 3.09
N ASP A 45 -24.01 13.41 4.05
CA ASP A 45 -25.16 12.50 4.10
C ASP A 45 -26.14 12.86 5.22
N TYR A 46 -26.02 14.04 5.85
CA TYR A 46 -26.80 14.45 7.03
C TYR A 46 -26.75 13.48 8.22
N SER A 47 -25.80 12.54 8.26
CA SER A 47 -25.66 11.53 9.32
C SER A 47 -25.14 12.06 10.66
N GLY A 48 -24.82 13.36 10.75
CA GLY A 48 -24.29 13.99 11.95
C GLY A 48 -22.87 13.52 12.30
N SER A 49 -22.64 13.17 13.56
CA SER A 49 -21.30 12.85 14.09
C SER A 49 -20.62 11.62 13.47
N GLY A 50 -21.31 10.84 12.63
CA GLY A 50 -20.77 9.66 11.94
C GLY A 50 -19.66 9.96 10.90
N TRP A 51 -19.34 11.23 10.68
CA TRP A 51 -18.22 11.64 9.82
C TRP A 51 -16.84 11.39 10.44
N GLN A 52 -16.74 11.38 11.77
CA GLN A 52 -15.50 11.13 12.48
C GLN A 52 -15.28 9.63 12.69
N LEU A 53 -14.15 9.13 12.18
CA LEU A 53 -13.74 7.73 12.33
C LEU A 53 -13.14 7.47 13.70
N ALA A 54 -12.29 8.40 14.15
CA ALA A 54 -11.66 8.33 15.45
C ALA A 54 -11.23 9.72 15.90
N GLY A 55 -11.03 9.90 17.20
CA GLY A 55 -10.37 11.08 17.73
C GLY A 55 -10.48 11.15 19.23
N GLN A 56 -9.77 12.13 19.77
CA GLN A 56 -9.83 12.44 21.18
C GLN A 56 -9.54 13.91 21.37
N ASP A 57 -10.41 14.57 22.11
CA ASP A 57 -10.29 15.98 22.42
C ASP A 57 -9.72 16.20 23.82
N GLN A 58 -8.96 17.30 23.93
CA GLN A 58 -8.51 17.91 25.18
C GLN A 58 -7.75 16.96 26.13
N LYS A 59 -6.98 16.03 25.58
CA LYS A 59 -6.15 15.13 26.40
C LYS A 59 -4.99 15.93 27.00
N VAL A 60 -4.93 15.98 28.33
CA VAL A 60 -3.91 16.74 29.07
C VAL A 60 -2.71 15.84 29.44
N PHE A 61 -1.51 16.39 29.28
CA PHE A 61 -0.22 15.81 29.60
C PHE A 61 0.57 16.77 30.48
N LYS A 62 1.41 16.22 31.37
CA LYS A 62 2.35 17.02 32.17
C LYS A 62 3.52 17.52 31.33
N ASP A 63 4.10 16.61 30.55
CA ASP A 63 5.28 16.87 29.73
C ASP A 63 4.96 16.86 28.24
N ARG A 64 5.59 17.78 27.50
CA ARG A 64 5.50 17.84 26.03
C ARG A 64 5.97 16.53 25.39
N ALA A 65 7.07 15.97 25.87
CA ALA A 65 7.62 14.72 25.33
C ALA A 65 6.66 13.53 25.47
N ALA A 66 5.85 13.49 26.53
CA ALA A 66 4.83 12.46 26.70
C ALA A 66 3.66 12.65 25.72
N MET A 67 3.25 13.90 25.50
CA MET A 67 2.25 14.26 24.49
C MET A 67 2.70 13.88 23.08
N GLU A 68 3.93 14.22 22.70
CA GLU A 68 4.49 13.91 21.38
C GLU A 68 4.61 12.41 21.15
N LYS A 69 5.09 11.64 22.15
CA LYS A 69 5.10 10.17 22.08
C LYS A 69 3.71 9.58 21.88
N TYR A 70 2.71 10.13 22.57
CA TYR A 70 1.32 9.71 22.42
C TYR A 70 0.80 10.03 21.01
N LEU A 71 1.03 11.25 20.51
CA LEU A 71 0.63 11.65 19.17
C LEU A 71 1.29 10.78 18.10
N GLN A 72 2.60 10.51 18.23
CA GLN A 72 3.32 9.63 17.33
C GLN A 72 2.73 8.22 17.32
N GLY A 73 2.36 7.69 18.49
CA GLY A 73 1.65 6.41 18.58
C GLY A 73 0.32 6.41 17.82
N ARG A 74 -0.43 7.51 17.83
CA ARG A 74 -1.67 7.67 17.05
C ARG A 74 -1.41 7.80 15.56
N ILE A 75 -0.39 8.56 15.15
CA ILE A 75 0.04 8.67 13.75
C ILE A 75 0.43 7.30 13.21
N THR A 76 1.22 6.53 13.95
CA THR A 76 1.63 5.18 13.56
C THR A 76 0.45 4.21 13.51
N ALA A 77 -0.50 4.29 14.44
CA ALA A 77 -1.68 3.43 14.42
C ALA A 77 -2.52 3.58 13.14
N TYR A 78 -2.59 4.80 12.57
CA TYR A 78 -3.39 5.11 11.39
C TYR A 78 -2.58 5.36 10.12
N SER A 79 -1.26 5.15 10.14
CA SER A 79 -0.39 5.45 8.99
C SER A 79 -0.75 4.64 7.75
N HIS A 80 -1.25 3.42 7.94
CA HIS A 80 -1.71 2.54 6.87
C HIS A 80 -2.83 3.15 6.00
N LEU A 81 -3.62 4.08 6.53
CA LEU A 81 -4.66 4.78 5.76
C LEU A 81 -4.09 5.83 4.79
N PHE A 82 -2.81 6.19 4.93
CA PHE A 82 -2.15 7.26 4.19
C PHE A 82 -1.01 6.75 3.30
N THR A 83 -0.94 5.44 3.04
CA THR A 83 0.06 4.85 2.13
C THR A 83 -0.23 5.17 0.67
N GLU A 84 -1.52 5.26 0.32
CA GLU A 84 -2.00 5.51 -1.03
C GLU A 84 -2.62 6.90 -1.16
N ILE A 85 -2.55 7.46 -2.38
CA ILE A 85 -3.16 8.75 -2.70
C ILE A 85 -4.69 8.64 -2.71
N SER A 86 -5.21 7.54 -3.25
CA SER A 86 -6.64 7.23 -3.32
C SER A 86 -6.87 5.79 -2.85
N PRO A 87 -6.83 5.54 -1.53
CA PRO A 87 -7.13 4.21 -1.01
C PRO A 87 -8.60 3.87 -1.28
N PRO A 88 -8.98 2.58 -1.29
CA PRO A 88 -10.37 2.18 -1.45
C PRO A 88 -11.24 2.69 -0.29
N ILE A 89 -12.44 3.19 -0.63
CA ILE A 89 -13.41 3.71 0.32
C ILE A 89 -14.17 2.54 0.96
N PRO A 90 -14.30 2.47 2.29
CA PRO A 90 -15.15 1.49 2.96
C PRO A 90 -16.59 1.50 2.43
N ALA A 91 -17.21 0.34 2.27
CA ALA A 91 -18.56 0.22 1.70
C ALA A 91 -19.60 1.12 2.40
N ASP A 92 -19.52 1.21 3.73
CA ASP A 92 -20.41 2.04 4.56
C ASP A 92 -20.29 3.55 4.29
N ALA A 93 -19.13 3.98 3.77
CA ALA A 93 -18.82 5.36 3.48
C ALA A 93 -19.01 5.75 2.01
N ARG A 94 -19.35 4.78 1.13
CA ARG A 94 -19.51 5.00 -0.33
C ARG A 94 -20.38 6.21 -0.65
N GLN A 95 -21.53 6.33 0.01
CA GLN A 95 -22.50 7.40 -0.28
C GLN A 95 -21.91 8.80 -0.09
N ARG A 96 -20.93 8.96 0.82
CA ARG A 96 -20.26 10.24 1.11
C ARG A 96 -19.40 10.73 -0.04
N PHE A 97 -19.01 9.83 -0.94
CA PHE A 97 -18.19 10.11 -2.12
C PHE A 97 -18.99 9.96 -3.42
N CYS A 98 -20.33 9.92 -3.32
CA CYS A 98 -21.21 9.90 -4.47
C CYS A 98 -21.92 11.24 -4.67
N VAL A 99 -22.10 11.63 -5.92
CA VAL A 99 -22.99 12.72 -6.32
C VAL A 99 -24.11 12.12 -7.15
N ASN A 100 -25.37 12.30 -6.73
CA ASN A 100 -26.54 11.68 -7.36
C ASN A 100 -26.43 10.14 -7.48
N GLY A 101 -25.81 9.47 -6.51
CA GLY A 101 -25.59 8.02 -6.51
C GLY A 101 -24.43 7.53 -7.39
N VAL A 102 -23.78 8.42 -8.13
CA VAL A 102 -22.60 8.11 -8.95
C VAL A 102 -21.34 8.42 -8.15
N LEU A 103 -20.41 7.46 -8.06
CA LEU A 103 -19.13 7.64 -7.38
C LEU A 103 -18.28 8.71 -8.08
N LEU A 104 -17.65 9.58 -7.30
CA LEU A 104 -16.74 10.59 -7.82
C LEU A 104 -15.56 9.93 -8.58
N PRO A 105 -15.06 10.57 -9.65
CA PRO A 105 -13.96 10.03 -10.44
C PRO A 105 -12.68 9.91 -9.61
N GLY A 106 -11.92 8.85 -9.84
CA GLY A 106 -10.65 8.58 -9.15
C GLY A 106 -10.80 7.94 -7.77
N TYR A 107 -12.03 7.69 -7.32
CA TYR A 107 -12.31 6.90 -6.12
C TYR A 107 -12.68 5.47 -6.48
N THR A 108 -12.32 4.54 -5.62
CA THR A 108 -12.73 3.13 -5.65
C THR A 108 -13.43 2.80 -4.35
N VAL A 109 -14.36 1.84 -4.38
CA VAL A 109 -14.98 1.29 -3.18
C VAL A 109 -14.28 -0.02 -2.86
N ASP A 110 -14.08 -0.28 -1.58
CA ASP A 110 -13.59 -1.56 -1.09
C ASP A 110 -14.63 -2.63 -1.47
N ALA A 111 -14.40 -3.25 -2.62
CA ALA A 111 -15.22 -4.33 -3.10
C ALA A 111 -14.81 -5.58 -2.31
N PRO A 112 -15.75 -6.36 -1.77
CA PRO A 112 -15.38 -7.66 -1.23
C PRO A 112 -14.62 -8.42 -2.31
N ILE A 113 -13.41 -8.87 -2.00
CA ILE A 113 -12.67 -9.77 -2.87
C ILE A 113 -13.61 -10.96 -3.09
N PRO A 114 -14.10 -11.21 -4.32
CA PRO A 114 -14.93 -12.38 -4.56
C PRO A 114 -14.13 -13.60 -4.10
N PRO A 115 -14.76 -14.62 -3.48
CA PRO A 115 -14.05 -15.84 -3.13
C PRO A 115 -13.29 -16.31 -4.38
N PRO A 116 -12.07 -16.87 -4.21
CA PRO A 116 -11.33 -17.40 -5.36
C PRO A 116 -12.29 -18.30 -6.14
N PRO A 117 -12.40 -18.10 -7.47
CA PRO A 117 -13.35 -18.87 -8.27
C PRO A 117 -13.10 -20.35 -8.01
N ASP A 118 -14.18 -21.10 -7.84
CA ASP A 118 -14.06 -22.54 -7.64
C ASP A 118 -13.37 -23.12 -8.89
N VAL A 119 -12.22 -23.74 -8.67
CA VAL A 119 -11.40 -24.28 -9.76
C VAL A 119 -12.18 -25.36 -10.52
N ASP A 120 -13.07 -26.08 -9.84
CA ASP A 120 -13.94 -27.08 -10.44
C ASP A 120 -15.02 -26.44 -11.34
N GLU A 121 -15.55 -25.27 -10.97
CA GLU A 121 -16.50 -24.52 -11.81
C GLU A 121 -15.81 -23.98 -13.07
N LEU A 122 -14.58 -23.45 -12.92
CA LEU A 122 -13.75 -23.03 -14.06
C LEU A 122 -13.36 -24.20 -14.98
N LEU A 123 -13.07 -25.38 -14.42
CA LEU A 123 -12.78 -26.59 -15.20
C LEU A 123 -14.03 -27.14 -15.88
N SER A 124 -15.21 -27.01 -15.29
CA SER A 124 -16.47 -27.42 -15.91
C SER A 124 -16.95 -26.47 -17.03
N LEU A 125 -16.45 -25.23 -17.07
CA LEU A 125 -16.65 -24.29 -18.18
C LEU A 125 -15.68 -24.54 -19.35
N LEU A 126 -14.61 -25.33 -19.16
CA LEU A 126 -13.87 -25.92 -20.27
C LEU A 126 -14.72 -27.08 -20.82
N GLU A 127 -15.46 -26.82 -21.89
CA GLU A 127 -16.14 -27.87 -22.63
C GLU A 127 -15.10 -28.80 -23.27
N ASP A 128 -15.27 -30.12 -23.19
CA ASP A 128 -14.31 -31.14 -23.63
C ASP A 128 -13.88 -31.02 -25.12
N GLY A 129 -14.55 -30.17 -25.91
CA GLY A 129 -14.23 -29.88 -27.30
C GLY A 129 -13.13 -28.83 -27.55
N ASP A 130 -12.71 -28.05 -26.54
CA ASP A 130 -11.62 -27.07 -26.68
C ASP A 130 -10.22 -27.69 -26.42
N MET A 131 -10.17 -28.90 -25.84
CA MET A 131 -8.92 -29.66 -25.67
C MET A 131 -8.43 -30.32 -26.96
N ASP A 132 -9.31 -30.52 -27.96
CA ASP A 132 -8.96 -31.04 -29.28
C ASP A 132 -8.36 -29.97 -30.21
N ALA A 133 -8.45 -28.69 -29.84
CA ALA A 133 -7.89 -27.56 -30.59
C ALA A 133 -6.54 -27.08 -30.03
N LEU A 134 -6.03 -27.68 -28.94
CA LEU A 134 -4.64 -27.47 -28.55
C LEU A 134 -3.73 -28.25 -29.51
N PRO A 135 -2.73 -27.61 -30.14
CA PRO A 135 -1.73 -28.35 -30.88
C PRO A 135 -1.12 -29.37 -29.94
N GLN A 136 -1.25 -30.66 -30.27
CA GLN A 136 -0.55 -31.72 -29.55
C GLN A 136 0.93 -31.30 -29.45
N PRO A 137 1.59 -31.47 -28.30
CA PRO A 137 3.04 -31.36 -28.26
C PRO A 137 3.56 -32.32 -29.33
N GLU A 138 4.17 -31.79 -30.40
CA GLU A 138 4.90 -32.63 -31.33
C GLU A 138 5.86 -33.46 -30.48
N GLU A 139 5.68 -34.77 -30.51
CA GLU A 139 6.60 -35.72 -29.92
C GLU A 139 7.99 -35.31 -30.37
N PRO A 140 8.91 -34.95 -29.44
CA PRO A 140 10.19 -34.42 -29.83
C PRO A 140 10.89 -35.48 -30.66
N ALA A 141 11.12 -35.16 -31.94
CA ALA A 141 11.83 -36.04 -32.85
C ALA A 141 13.10 -36.57 -32.18
N PRO A 142 13.45 -37.86 -32.35
CA PRO A 142 14.61 -38.43 -31.70
C PRO A 142 15.84 -37.58 -32.02
N PRO A 143 16.70 -37.31 -31.03
CA PRO A 143 17.81 -36.39 -31.22
C PRO A 143 18.69 -36.88 -32.37
N PRO A 144 19.15 -35.98 -33.27
CA PRO A 144 20.00 -36.37 -34.38
C PRO A 144 21.26 -37.04 -33.83
N GLU A 145 21.67 -38.15 -34.46
CA GLU A 145 22.88 -38.88 -34.09
C GLU A 145 24.08 -37.91 -34.04
N PRO A 146 24.94 -38.00 -33.00
CA PRO A 146 26.08 -37.12 -32.88
C PRO A 146 27.02 -37.33 -34.08
N PRO A 147 27.54 -36.25 -34.69
CA PRO A 147 28.40 -36.38 -35.85
C PRO A 147 29.66 -37.18 -35.49
N PRO A 148 30.19 -37.97 -36.44
CA PRO A 148 31.36 -38.80 -36.19
C PRO A 148 32.54 -37.93 -35.76
N ARG A 149 33.17 -38.31 -34.63
CA ARG A 149 34.38 -37.69 -34.10
C ARG A 149 35.40 -37.52 -35.23
N ARG A 150 35.62 -36.29 -35.67
CA ARG A 150 36.79 -35.94 -36.49
C ARG A 150 38.03 -36.21 -35.65
N GLN A 151 38.78 -37.23 -36.05
CA GLN A 151 40.07 -37.56 -35.50
C GLN A 151 40.99 -36.34 -35.66
N ALA A 152 41.56 -35.88 -34.55
CA ALA A 152 42.57 -34.83 -34.58
C ALA A 152 43.81 -35.32 -35.37
N PRO A 153 44.27 -34.61 -36.41
CA PRO A 153 45.50 -34.97 -37.06
C PRO A 153 46.69 -34.56 -36.19
N LYS A 154 47.61 -35.51 -36.09
CA LYS A 154 48.79 -35.56 -35.23
C LYS A 154 49.82 -34.48 -35.62
N LYS A 155 50.56 -34.06 -34.59
CA LYS A 155 51.77 -33.21 -34.66
C LYS A 155 52.71 -33.61 -35.81
N ALA A 156 53.23 -32.61 -36.51
CA ALA A 156 54.52 -32.69 -37.20
C ALA A 156 55.34 -31.43 -36.92
N ARG A 157 56.43 -31.61 -36.17
CA ARG A 157 57.60 -30.72 -36.02
C ARG A 157 58.71 -31.42 -36.81
N PRO A 158 59.53 -30.75 -37.65
CA PRO A 158 60.84 -30.23 -37.17
C PRO A 158 61.35 -28.95 -37.88
N GLN A 159 61.99 -28.05 -37.13
CA GLN A 159 63.44 -27.68 -37.16
C GLN A 159 63.84 -26.73 -38.31
N ARG A 160 64.87 -25.88 -38.27
CA ARG A 160 65.71 -25.13 -37.30
C ARG A 160 66.80 -24.50 -38.19
N ALA A 161 67.19 -23.23 -37.97
CA ALA A 161 68.48 -22.55 -38.31
C ALA A 161 68.21 -21.12 -38.84
N GLY A 162 68.94 -20.05 -38.50
CA GLY A 162 70.11 -19.79 -37.63
C GLY A 162 70.02 -18.32 -37.14
N LEU A 163 70.58 -17.90 -36.01
CA LEU A 163 71.96 -17.38 -35.80
C LEU A 163 72.40 -16.44 -36.96
N VAL A 164 72.80 -15.19 -36.75
CA VAL A 164 74.09 -14.76 -36.18
C VAL A 164 74.10 -13.24 -35.89
N ARG A 165 74.66 -12.89 -34.73
CA ARG A 165 75.29 -11.63 -34.23
C ARG A 165 74.47 -10.36 -34.08
#